data_AF-A0A661E309-F1
#
_entry.id   AF-A0A661E309-F1
#
_cell.length_a   1.000
_cell.length_b   1.000
_cell.length_c   1.000
_cell.angle_alpha   90.00
_cell.angle_beta   90.00
_cell.angle_gamma   90.00
#
_symmetry.space_group_name_H-M   'P 1'
#
loop_
_entity.id
_entity.type
_entity.pdbx_description
1 polymer ?
#
loop_
_entity_poly.entity_id
_entity_poly.type
_entity_poly.pdbx_seq_one_letter_code
_entity_poly.pdbx_strand_id
1 'polypeptide(L)'
;MSQALLENRWSETKSALLEGLQGTKRSTMSTILENTRTHLAESATAGATSAGNVATLNRVILPVIRRVMPTVIANELVGVQPMSGPVSQIHTLRVRYGETMADGSAAATSTTAGDEALSPFKIAQAYSSSIGPNATDYRAAPTAGLEGE
;
A
#
# COMPACT_ATOMS: atom_id res chain seq x y z
N MET A 1 -53.53 33.92 -12.31
CA MET A 1 -54.86 33.81 -11.65
C MET A 1 -54.85 33.03 -10.33
N SER A 2 -53.75 32.37 -9.90
CA SER A 2 -53.70 31.66 -8.60
C SER A 2 -53.23 32.51 -7.40
N GLN A 3 -52.45 33.59 -7.61
CA GLN A 3 -51.96 34.45 -6.51
C GLN A 3 -53.09 35.23 -5.79
N ALA A 4 -54.02 35.81 -6.55
CA ALA A 4 -55.15 36.56 -5.97
C ALA A 4 -56.13 35.70 -5.13
N LEU A 5 -56.14 34.38 -5.34
CA LEU A 5 -56.93 33.43 -4.53
C LEU A 5 -56.23 33.06 -3.20
N LEU A 6 -54.90 33.06 -3.17
CA LEU A 6 -54.12 32.83 -1.94
C LEU A 6 -54.13 34.06 -1.02
N GLU A 7 -54.19 35.27 -1.58
CA GLU A 7 -54.30 36.52 -0.81
C GLU A 7 -55.66 36.68 -0.11
N ASN A 8 -56.74 36.19 -0.72
CA ASN A 8 -58.09 36.27 -0.14
C ASN A 8 -58.32 35.25 1.00
N ARG A 9 -57.61 34.12 1.03
CA ARG A 9 -57.82 33.04 2.01
C ARG A 9 -56.77 32.97 3.13
N TRP A 10 -55.87 33.95 3.23
CA TRP A 10 -54.83 33.97 4.26
C TRP A 10 -55.39 33.87 5.68
N SER A 11 -56.50 34.54 5.97
CA SER A 11 -57.13 34.51 7.28
C SER A 11 -57.59 33.10 7.67
N GLU A 12 -58.15 32.34 6.71
CA GLU A 12 -58.57 30.95 6.92
C GLU A 12 -57.36 30.05 7.17
N THR A 13 -56.32 30.16 6.33
CA THR A 13 -55.09 29.36 6.49
C THR A 13 -54.36 29.68 7.79
N LYS A 14 -54.33 30.96 8.20
CA LYS A 14 -53.76 31.40 9.47
C LYS A 14 -54.54 30.82 10.65
N SER A 15 -55.87 30.79 10.58
CA SER A 15 -56.69 30.19 11.63
C SER A 15 -56.48 28.68 11.76
N ALA A 16 -56.35 27.96 10.65
CA ALA A 16 -56.06 26.52 10.64
C ALA A 16 -54.67 26.21 11.22
N LEU A 17 -53.65 27.01 10.87
CA LEU A 17 -52.28 26.84 11.41
C LEU A 17 -52.14 27.23 12.89
N LEU A 18 -53.14 27.93 13.45
CA LEU A 18 -53.21 28.30 14.86
C LEU A 18 -54.17 27.39 15.66
N GLU A 19 -54.75 26.37 15.03
CA GLU A 19 -55.60 25.38 15.67
C GLU A 19 -54.75 24.51 16.62
N GLY A 20 -55.25 24.27 17.84
CA GLY A 20 -54.55 23.50 18.88
C GLY A 20 -53.55 24.28 19.73
N LEU A 21 -53.24 25.55 19.40
CA LEU A 21 -52.33 26.39 20.19
C LEU A 21 -53.10 27.33 21.14
N GLN A 22 -52.75 27.33 22.44
CA GLN A 22 -53.46 28.10 23.46
C GLN A 22 -52.58 29.20 24.10
N GLY A 23 -53.24 30.26 24.59
CA GLY A 23 -52.62 31.34 25.35
C GLY A 23 -51.54 32.10 24.58
N THR A 24 -50.45 32.45 25.27
CA THR A 24 -49.35 33.28 24.75
C THR A 24 -48.69 32.71 23.50
N LYS A 25 -48.63 31.37 23.36
CA LYS A 25 -48.01 30.71 22.20
C LYS A 25 -48.79 30.99 20.90
N ARG A 26 -50.11 31.08 20.97
CA ARG A 26 -50.95 31.40 19.81
C ARG A 26 -50.71 32.84 19.33
N SER A 27 -50.56 33.76 20.28
CA SER A 27 -50.30 35.17 19.99
C SER A 27 -48.92 35.39 19.35
N THR A 28 -47.88 34.75 19.88
CA THR A 28 -46.52 34.84 19.30
C THR A 28 -46.46 34.20 17.92
N MET A 29 -47.04 33.00 17.75
CA MET A 29 -47.08 32.32 16.44
C MET A 29 -47.88 33.11 15.39
N SER A 30 -49.01 33.73 15.79
CA SER A 30 -49.80 34.60 14.92
C SER A 30 -49.01 35.80 14.39
N THR A 31 -48.17 36.39 15.24
CA THR A 31 -47.33 37.54 14.89
C THR A 31 -46.16 37.12 13.98
N ILE A 32 -45.53 35.98 14.27
CA ILE A 32 -44.43 35.43 13.44
C ILE A 32 -44.93 35.09 12.04
N LEU A 33 -46.11 34.47 11.91
CA LEU A 33 -46.69 34.14 10.60
C LEU A 33 -47.02 35.38 9.78
N GLU A 34 -47.49 36.47 10.41
CA GLU A 34 -47.74 37.73 9.72
C GLU A 34 -46.45 38.39 9.24
N ASN A 35 -45.43 38.45 10.10
CA ASN A 35 -44.13 39.00 9.75
C ASN A 35 -43.44 38.20 8.63
N THR A 36 -43.60 36.87 8.64
CA THR A 36 -43.04 35.98 7.61
C THR A 36 -43.72 36.21 6.26
N ARG A 37 -45.05 36.40 6.25
CA ARG A 37 -45.79 36.75 5.03
C ARG A 37 -45.31 38.07 4.45
N THR A 38 -45.22 39.10 5.27
CA THR A 38 -44.75 40.44 4.84
C THR A 38 -43.33 40.36 4.29
N HIS A 39 -42.43 39.65 4.97
CA HIS A 39 -41.05 39.46 4.52
C HIS A 39 -40.98 38.69 3.18
N LEU A 40 -41.79 37.66 2.98
CA LEU A 40 -41.85 36.90 1.73
C LEU A 40 -42.45 37.72 0.58
N ALA A 41 -43.46 38.56 0.84
CA ALA A 41 -44.05 39.46 -0.14
C ALA A 41 -43.06 40.56 -0.58
N GLU A 42 -42.31 41.13 0.37
CA GLU A 42 -41.24 42.09 0.09
C GLU A 42 -40.07 41.44 -0.66
N SER A 43 -39.68 40.22 -0.29
CA SER A 43 -38.63 39.44 -0.98
C SER A 43 -39.00 39.08 -2.43
N ALA A 44 -40.30 38.97 -2.74
CA ALA A 44 -40.76 38.56 -4.07
C ALA A 44 -40.75 39.69 -5.12
N THR A 45 -40.70 40.98 -4.73
CA THR A 45 -40.98 42.09 -5.68
C THR A 45 -39.87 43.14 -5.83
N ALA A 46 -38.78 43.12 -5.05
CA ALA A 46 -37.70 44.11 -5.22
C ALA A 46 -36.27 43.58 -5.02
N GLY A 47 -36.06 42.27 -5.21
CA GLY A 47 -34.75 41.62 -5.06
C GLY A 47 -34.48 40.47 -6.02
N ALA A 48 -35.44 40.12 -6.89
CA ALA A 48 -35.17 39.33 -8.07
C ALA A 48 -34.40 40.21 -9.06
N THR A 49 -33.11 40.39 -8.78
CA THR A 49 -32.12 40.53 -9.84
C THR A 49 -32.27 39.28 -10.69
N SER A 50 -33.17 39.35 -11.67
CA SER A 50 -33.03 38.58 -12.88
C SER A 50 -31.65 38.96 -13.40
N ALA A 51 -30.67 38.13 -13.06
CA ALA A 51 -29.42 38.03 -13.77
C ALA A 51 -29.75 37.55 -15.20
N GLY A 52 -30.52 38.35 -15.95
CA GLY A 52 -30.99 38.07 -17.30
C GLY A 52 -29.87 38.12 -18.33
N ASN A 53 -28.62 38.28 -17.90
CA ASN A 53 -27.46 38.15 -18.77
C ASN A 53 -26.23 37.49 -18.12
N VAL A 54 -26.40 36.77 -17.00
CA VAL A 54 -25.43 35.72 -16.66
C VAL A 54 -25.99 34.45 -17.30
N ALA A 55 -25.78 34.31 -18.60
CA ALA A 55 -25.87 33.01 -19.24
C ALA A 55 -25.16 32.03 -18.31
N THR A 56 -25.88 31.05 -17.78
CA THR A 56 -25.31 29.97 -16.98
C THR A 56 -24.12 29.45 -17.77
N LEU A 57 -22.88 29.80 -17.35
CA LEU A 57 -21.69 29.38 -18.07
C LEU A 57 -21.77 27.85 -18.14
N ASN A 58 -21.81 27.30 -19.37
CA ASN A 58 -21.67 25.87 -19.56
C ASN A 58 -20.26 25.51 -19.08
N ARG A 59 -20.16 25.04 -17.83
CA ARG A 59 -18.90 24.59 -17.27
C ARG A 59 -18.43 23.36 -18.05
N VAL A 60 -17.55 23.58 -19.03
CA VAL A 60 -16.77 22.50 -19.63
C VAL A 60 -15.72 22.12 -18.60
N ILE A 61 -16.01 21.06 -17.84
CA ILE A 61 -15.06 20.50 -16.88
C ILE A 61 -14.01 19.76 -17.70
N LEU A 62 -12.81 20.33 -17.77
CA LEU A 62 -11.68 19.63 -18.35
C LEU A 62 -11.34 18.44 -17.45
N PRO A 63 -11.10 17.24 -18.02
CA PRO A 63 -10.70 16.08 -17.25
C PRO A 63 -9.44 16.38 -16.43
N VAL A 64 -9.52 16.20 -15.12
CA VAL A 64 -8.34 16.32 -14.26
C VAL A 64 -7.54 15.03 -14.41
N ILE A 65 -6.37 15.13 -15.04
CA ILE A 65 -5.45 14.00 -15.16
C ILE A 65 -4.68 13.90 -13.84
N ARG A 66 -4.80 12.74 -13.16
CA ARG A 66 -3.91 12.38 -12.06
C ARG A 66 -2.67 11.68 -12.59
N ARG A 67 -1.54 11.87 -11.92
CA ARG A 67 -0.33 11.10 -12.22
C ARG A 67 -0.58 9.62 -11.98
N VAL A 68 -0.04 8.76 -12.84
CA VAL A 68 0.00 7.32 -12.61
C VAL A 68 1.20 7.01 -11.71
N MET A 69 1.00 6.15 -10.71
CA MET A 69 2.12 5.63 -9.92
C MET A 69 2.80 4.51 -10.72
N PRO A 70 4.14 4.46 -10.78
CA PRO A 70 4.86 3.40 -11.46
C PRO A 70 4.74 2.05 -10.72
N THR A 71 4.88 0.94 -11.46
CA THR A 71 4.91 -0.42 -10.90
C THR A 71 6.32 -0.81 -10.45
N VAL A 72 6.45 -1.50 -9.32
CA VAL A 72 7.75 -1.93 -8.75
C VAL A 72 7.86 -3.45 -8.84
N ILE A 73 8.99 -3.94 -9.37
CA ILE A 73 9.27 -5.38 -9.55
C ILE A 73 10.17 -5.96 -8.43
N ALA A 74 10.40 -5.21 -7.35
CA ALA A 74 11.36 -5.59 -6.31
C ALA A 74 11.07 -6.97 -5.69
N ASN A 75 9.79 -7.32 -5.55
CA ASN A 75 9.38 -8.60 -4.95
C ASN A 75 9.54 -9.80 -5.91
N GLU A 76 9.75 -9.57 -7.20
CA GLU A 76 9.95 -10.62 -8.19
C GLU A 76 11.44 -11.01 -8.34
N LEU A 77 12.34 -10.11 -7.92
CA LEU A 77 13.79 -10.31 -8.04
C LEU A 77 14.42 -10.93 -6.79
N VAL A 78 13.81 -10.74 -5.63
CA VAL A 78 14.40 -11.11 -4.34
C VAL A 78 13.39 -11.89 -3.50
N GLY A 79 13.82 -13.05 -2.99
CA GLY A 79 13.05 -13.80 -2.00
C GLY A 79 13.03 -13.07 -0.66
N VAL A 80 11.84 -12.91 -0.07
CA VAL A 80 11.68 -12.28 1.25
C VAL A 80 11.25 -13.33 2.26
N GLN A 81 11.99 -13.41 3.37
CA GLN A 81 11.56 -14.14 4.54
C GLN A 81 11.01 -13.13 5.56
N PRO A 82 9.71 -13.20 5.94
CA PRO A 82 9.14 -12.30 6.92
C PRO A 82 9.89 -12.37 8.26
N MET A 83 10.15 -11.21 8.87
CA MET A 83 10.80 -11.12 10.17
C MET A 83 9.78 -10.87 11.28
N SER A 84 9.71 -11.76 12.27
CA SER A 84 8.85 -11.61 13.45
C SER A 84 9.48 -10.77 14.57
N GLY A 85 10.78 -10.46 14.48
CA GLY A 85 11.52 -9.68 15.47
C GLY A 85 12.50 -8.70 14.83
N PRO A 86 13.07 -7.75 15.62
CA PRO A 86 13.93 -6.69 15.10
C PRO A 86 15.27 -7.18 14.52
N VAL A 87 15.70 -8.40 14.87
CA VAL A 87 16.93 -9.02 14.36
C VAL A 87 16.67 -10.49 14.05
N SER A 88 17.17 -10.98 12.91
CA SER A 88 17.19 -12.40 12.57
C SER A 88 18.63 -12.90 12.51
N GLN A 89 18.84 -14.16 12.89
CA GLN A 89 20.12 -14.84 12.78
C GLN A 89 20.07 -15.78 11.59
N ILE A 90 21.09 -15.71 10.74
CA ILE A 90 21.29 -16.64 9.63
C ILE A 90 22.44 -17.54 10.00
N HIS A 91 22.17 -18.85 10.09
CA HIS A 91 23.18 -19.85 10.31
C HIS A 91 23.58 -20.45 8.96
N THR A 92 24.88 -20.54 8.72
CA THR A 92 25.42 -21.19 7.52
C THR A 92 26.34 -22.31 7.96
N LEU A 93 26.21 -23.47 7.32
CA LEU A 93 27.21 -24.53 7.41
C LEU A 93 28.21 -24.29 6.30
N ARG A 94 29.47 -24.06 6.68
CA ARG A 94 30.58 -23.89 5.73
C ARG A 94 31.51 -25.09 5.87
N VAL A 95 31.66 -25.83 4.77
CA VAL A 95 32.59 -26.96 4.72
C VAL A 95 34.01 -26.43 4.56
N ARG A 96 34.95 -26.96 5.35
CA ARG A 96 36.37 -26.62 5.30
C ARG A 96 37.21 -27.86 5.11
N TYR A 97 38.36 -27.70 4.46
CA TYR A 97 39.37 -28.75 4.41
C TYR A 97 40.02 -28.90 5.79
N GLY A 98 40.06 -30.13 6.30
CA GLY A 98 40.71 -30.43 7.59
C GLY A 98 42.23 -30.39 7.51
N GLU A 99 42.79 -30.60 6.30
CA GLU A 99 44.22 -30.79 6.08
C GLU A 99 44.71 -30.01 4.86
N THR A 100 46.00 -29.67 4.86
CA THR A 100 46.67 -29.00 3.74
C THR A 100 47.13 -30.05 2.74
N MET A 101 46.61 -29.99 1.51
CA MET A 101 46.92 -30.90 0.42
C MET A 101 47.60 -30.14 -0.72
N ALA A 102 48.74 -30.65 -1.16
CA ALA A 102 49.39 -30.17 -2.37
C ALA A 102 48.93 -31.01 -3.57
N ASP A 103 48.33 -30.35 -4.55
CA ASP A 103 47.91 -30.98 -5.81
C ASP A 103 49.06 -30.91 -6.82
N GLY A 104 49.65 -32.06 -7.12
CA GLY A 104 50.71 -32.21 -8.12
C GLY A 104 50.19 -32.56 -9.52
N SER A 105 48.87 -32.62 -9.72
CA SER A 105 48.24 -32.88 -11.01
C SER A 105 48.28 -31.66 -11.94
N ALA A 106 47.90 -31.84 -13.21
CA ALA A 106 47.80 -30.76 -14.19
C ALA A 106 46.78 -29.66 -13.80
N ALA A 107 45.86 -29.92 -12.87
CA ALA A 107 44.90 -28.95 -12.37
C ALA A 107 45.51 -27.96 -11.36
N ALA A 108 46.58 -28.35 -10.65
CA ALA A 108 47.32 -27.51 -9.68
C ALA A 108 46.42 -26.81 -8.63
N THR A 109 45.41 -27.53 -8.11
CA THR A 109 44.40 -27.03 -7.17
C THR A 109 44.68 -27.39 -5.71
N SER A 110 45.85 -26.98 -5.21
CA SER A 110 46.23 -27.19 -3.81
C SER A 110 45.26 -26.49 -2.83
N THR A 111 44.98 -27.12 -1.69
CA THR A 111 44.11 -26.60 -0.63
C THR A 111 44.88 -26.53 0.68
N THR A 112 44.69 -25.48 1.47
CA THR A 112 45.27 -25.38 2.82
C THR A 112 44.23 -25.74 3.88
N ALA A 113 44.66 -26.33 5.00
CA ALA A 113 43.79 -26.60 6.13
C ALA A 113 43.09 -25.31 6.58
N GLY A 114 41.75 -25.37 6.69
CA GLY A 114 40.92 -24.21 7.01
C GLY A 114 40.41 -23.43 5.80
N ASP A 115 40.88 -23.71 4.58
CA ASP A 115 40.28 -23.16 3.36
C ASP A 115 38.84 -23.66 3.20
N GLU A 116 37.98 -22.78 2.69
CA GLU A 116 36.57 -23.07 2.51
C GLU A 116 36.29 -23.69 1.14
N ALA A 117 35.56 -24.80 1.13
CA ALA A 117 35.20 -25.57 -0.05
C ALA A 117 34.04 -24.92 -0.84
N LEU A 118 34.15 -23.61 -1.12
CA LEU A 118 33.06 -22.83 -1.74
C LEU A 118 33.08 -22.92 -3.28
N SER A 119 34.24 -23.17 -3.88
CA SER A 119 34.36 -23.28 -5.33
C SER A 119 34.33 -24.74 -5.77
N PRO A 120 33.48 -25.13 -6.76
CA PRO A 120 33.52 -26.46 -7.36
C PRO A 120 34.86 -26.82 -8.03
N PHE A 121 35.75 -25.85 -8.24
CA PHE A 121 37.06 -26.06 -8.87
C PHE A 121 38.15 -26.50 -7.89
N LYS A 122 38.00 -26.21 -6.59
CA LYS A 122 38.94 -26.65 -5.55
C LYS A 122 38.49 -27.95 -4.90
N ILE A 123 37.89 -28.88 -5.64
CA ILE A 123 37.59 -30.20 -5.07
C ILE A 123 38.94 -30.90 -4.88
N ALA A 124 39.50 -30.83 -3.67
CA ALA A 124 40.61 -31.69 -3.28
C ALA A 124 40.12 -33.14 -3.26
N GLN A 125 40.07 -33.76 -4.44
CA GLN A 125 39.74 -35.18 -4.63
C GLN A 125 40.70 -36.07 -3.83
N ALA A 126 41.89 -35.54 -3.49
CA ALA A 126 42.87 -36.04 -2.54
C ALA A 126 42.24 -36.66 -1.27
N TYR A 127 41.21 -36.05 -0.69
CA TYR A 127 40.57 -36.58 0.53
C TYR A 127 39.92 -37.97 0.31
N SER A 128 39.60 -38.33 -0.94
CA SER A 128 39.10 -39.65 -1.34
C SER A 128 40.14 -40.54 -2.00
N SER A 129 41.31 -39.99 -2.36
CA SER A 129 42.15 -40.53 -3.44
C SER A 129 43.63 -40.68 -3.08
N SER A 130 44.14 -39.98 -2.06
CA SER A 130 45.55 -40.04 -1.67
C SER A 130 45.77 -40.59 -0.27
N ILE A 131 46.74 -41.49 -0.13
CA ILE A 131 47.33 -41.88 1.15
C ILE A 131 48.44 -40.85 1.42
N GLY A 132 48.12 -39.79 2.16
CA GLY A 132 49.04 -38.71 2.53
C GLY A 132 48.81 -37.36 1.81
N PRO A 133 49.68 -36.35 2.06
CA PRO A 133 49.39 -34.94 1.79
C PRO A 133 49.53 -34.50 0.32
N ASN A 134 49.88 -35.41 -0.59
CA ASN A 134 50.18 -35.13 -1.99
C ASN A 134 49.32 -36.00 -2.90
N ALA A 135 48.43 -35.38 -3.68
CA ALA A 135 47.67 -36.07 -4.73
C ALA A 135 48.37 -35.87 -6.08
N THR A 136 48.69 -36.97 -6.76
CA THR A 136 49.38 -36.97 -8.05
C THR A 136 48.52 -37.49 -9.20
N ASP A 137 47.35 -38.08 -8.89
CA ASP A 137 46.46 -38.69 -9.87
C ASP A 137 45.00 -38.71 -9.38
N TYR A 138 44.03 -38.75 -10.29
CA TYR A 138 42.58 -38.66 -9.99
C TYR A 138 41.93 -40.02 -9.63
N ARG A 139 42.70 -40.98 -9.10
CA ARG A 139 42.24 -42.36 -8.80
C ARG A 139 42.05 -42.57 -7.31
N ALA A 140 41.00 -43.32 -6.92
CA ALA A 140 40.74 -43.66 -5.52
C ALA A 140 41.94 -44.35 -4.85
N ALA A 141 42.18 -44.03 -3.57
CA ALA A 141 43.23 -44.64 -2.78
C ALA A 141 42.93 -46.14 -2.57
N PRO A 142 43.94 -47.02 -2.60
CA PRO A 142 43.73 -48.43 -2.27
C PRO A 142 43.34 -48.55 -0.80
N THR A 143 42.17 -49.15 -0.52
CA THR A 143 41.62 -49.32 0.84
C THR A 143 42.63 -49.96 1.80
N ALA A 144 43.45 -50.88 1.31
CA ALA A 144 44.50 -51.55 2.09
C ALA A 144 45.53 -50.61 2.73
N GLY A 145 45.71 -49.39 2.22
CA GLY A 145 46.62 -48.40 2.79
C GLY A 145 45.97 -47.42 3.77
N LEU A 146 44.64 -47.40 3.88
CA LEU A 146 43.89 -46.51 4.79
C LEU A 146 43.38 -47.22 6.06
N GLU A 147 43.33 -48.55 6.06
CA GLU A 147 42.86 -49.37 7.20
C GLU A 147 43.94 -49.57 8.29
N GLY A 148 45.07 -48.85 8.22
CA GLY A 148 46.24 -49.04 9.09
C GLY A 148 46.78 -47.76 9.76
N GLU A 149 46.07 -46.63 9.61
CA GLU A 149 46.37 -45.36 10.30
C GLU A 149 45.31 -45.03 11.37
#